data_AF-A0A2V9P1M9-F1
#
_entry.id   AF-A0A2V9P1M9-F1
#
_cell.length_a   1.000
_cell.length_b   1.000
_cell.length_c   1.000
_cell.angle_alpha   90.00
_cell.angle_beta   90.00
_cell.angle_gamma   90.00
#
_symmetry.space_group_name_H-M   'P 1'
#
loop_
_entity.id
_entity.type
_entity.pdbx_description
1 polymer ?
#
loop_
_entity_poly.entity_id
_entity_poly.type
_entity_poly.pdbx_seq_one_letter_code
_entity_poly.pdbx_strand_id
1 'polypeptide(L)'
;MDQNYTADPQWQINSSRHHSVGDAFILHEGNVGNGYMADDVHGTSNFATSFRNYWNGRETLGGSAPPGKTEQTNPVVIFAYSRYQNLIGNVLGTAGYHTNYETHPSSTKDAGPGNTTSNHSIYTIGWSGDQSTYYGTFPNDTVVYGTTMRWGNYDTVNAAVRWVAAEVLSPYGNALPASQTLPASFFLPAQPNWWATPWSTPPWPAIGPEVAGGNIAGVGGHANTIPAQLCYVNSAIDPNYPGAADRGMLLFNANACYGASTGGTRPAPPTNLTLVVQ
;
A
#
# COMPACT_ATOMS: atom_id res chain seq x y z
N MET A 1 17.76 1.37 9.24
CA MET A 1 18.29 1.91 7.99
C MET A 1 19.64 1.28 7.77
N ASP A 2 19.75 0.41 6.77
CA ASP A 2 20.97 -0.35 6.50
C ASP A 2 22.08 0.56 6.01
N GLN A 3 23.28 0.39 6.58
CA GLN A 3 24.44 1.24 6.33
C GLN A 3 25.27 0.82 5.10
N ASN A 4 24.81 -0.18 4.33
CA ASN A 4 25.45 -0.60 3.08
C ASN A 4 24.39 -1.17 2.13
N TYR A 5 24.32 -0.66 0.90
CA TYR A 5 23.51 -1.22 -0.18
C TYR A 5 24.17 -0.99 -1.53
N THR A 6 24.13 -1.97 -2.42
CA THR A 6 24.31 -1.73 -3.85
C THR A 6 23.00 -1.20 -4.39
N ALA A 7 22.99 0.06 -4.80
CA ALA A 7 21.83 0.70 -5.39
C ALA A 7 21.55 0.07 -6.75
N ASP A 8 20.54 -0.78 -6.85
CA ASP A 8 19.85 -0.94 -8.12
C ASP A 8 18.99 0.31 -8.32
N PRO A 9 19.28 1.17 -9.30
CA PRO A 9 18.49 2.36 -9.52
C PRO A 9 17.04 2.00 -9.88
N GLN A 10 16.79 0.88 -10.56
CA GLN A 10 15.48 0.48 -11.04
C GLN A 10 14.60 -0.21 -9.98
N TRP A 11 15.19 -0.70 -8.91
CA TRP A 11 14.49 -1.42 -7.85
C TRP A 11 13.77 -0.52 -6.85
N GLN A 12 12.48 -0.79 -6.59
CA GLN A 12 11.75 -0.19 -5.46
C GLN A 12 11.39 -1.22 -4.40
N ILE A 13 11.05 -0.74 -3.20
CA ILE A 13 10.42 -1.55 -2.15
C ILE A 13 9.11 -0.87 -1.77
N ASN A 14 8.07 -1.65 -1.49
CA ASN A 14 6.79 -1.12 -1.04
C ASN A 14 6.92 -0.35 0.27
N SER A 15 6.27 0.83 0.32
CA SER A 15 6.28 1.77 1.44
C SER A 15 5.64 1.22 2.70
N SER A 16 4.71 0.27 2.55
CA SER A 16 4.08 -0.44 3.66
C SER A 16 4.48 -1.91 3.58
N ARG A 17 5.32 -2.36 4.50
CA ARG A 17 5.89 -3.71 4.50
C ARG A 17 5.90 -4.28 5.91
N HIS A 18 5.48 -5.53 6.02
CA HIS A 18 5.68 -6.36 7.21
C HIS A 18 6.92 -7.20 6.97
N HIS A 19 7.81 -7.22 7.95
CA HIS A 19 9.20 -7.68 7.80
C HIS A 19 9.66 -8.33 9.11
N SER A 20 8.81 -9.19 9.65
CA SER A 20 9.01 -9.92 10.89
C SER A 20 8.15 -11.19 10.88
N VAL A 21 8.47 -12.12 11.79
CA VAL A 21 7.73 -13.37 11.94
C VAL A 21 6.43 -13.17 12.71
N GLY A 22 5.33 -13.68 12.16
CA GLY A 22 4.06 -13.75 12.87
C GLY A 22 3.32 -12.42 12.98
N ASP A 23 3.68 -11.43 12.16
CA ASP A 23 2.94 -10.17 12.05
C ASP A 23 1.47 -10.47 11.71
N ALA A 24 0.56 -10.11 12.61
CA ALA A 24 -0.85 -10.41 12.45
C ALA A 24 -1.78 -9.34 13.00
N PHE A 25 -3.00 -9.28 12.44
CA PHE A 25 -4.06 -8.34 12.83
C PHE A 25 -3.66 -6.86 12.72
N ILE A 26 -2.74 -6.56 11.80
CA ILE A 26 -2.28 -5.19 11.52
C ILE A 26 -3.27 -4.51 10.55
N LEU A 27 -3.68 -3.29 10.86
CA LEU A 27 -4.48 -2.45 9.97
C LEU A 27 -3.60 -1.38 9.30
N HIS A 28 -3.53 -1.42 7.98
CA HIS A 28 -2.97 -0.37 7.13
C HIS A 28 -4.12 0.40 6.49
N GLU A 29 -4.40 1.60 6.98
CA GLU A 29 -5.58 2.35 6.59
C GLU A 29 -5.26 3.77 6.12
N GLY A 30 -5.89 4.19 5.00
CA GLY A 30 -5.89 5.58 4.57
C GLY A 30 -4.54 6.11 4.08
N ASN A 31 -3.61 5.24 3.68
CA ASN A 31 -2.28 5.61 3.24
C ASN A 31 -2.21 5.91 1.74
N VAL A 32 -1.21 6.71 1.36
CA VAL A 32 -0.77 6.91 -0.03
C VAL A 32 0.68 6.47 -0.14
N GLY A 33 1.00 5.62 -1.10
CA GLY A 33 2.38 5.14 -1.30
C GLY A 33 2.56 4.33 -2.58
N ASN A 34 3.72 3.70 -2.74
CA ASN A 34 3.97 2.83 -3.90
C ASN A 34 3.40 1.42 -3.70
N GLY A 35 3.17 0.95 -2.47
CA GLY A 35 2.33 -0.22 -2.25
C GLY A 35 2.44 -0.90 -0.90
N TYR A 36 1.90 -2.10 -0.85
CA TYR A 36 1.77 -2.96 0.32
C TYR A 36 2.45 -4.31 0.07
N MET A 37 3.27 -4.77 1.04
CA MET A 37 4.05 -6.00 0.92
C MET A 37 3.97 -6.87 2.18
N ALA A 38 3.59 -8.13 1.98
CA ALA A 38 3.74 -9.21 2.93
C ALA A 38 4.99 -10.03 2.65
N ASP A 39 6.07 -9.76 3.38
CA ASP A 39 7.37 -10.42 3.22
C ASP A 39 7.35 -11.90 3.60
N ASP A 40 8.34 -12.64 3.08
CA ASP A 40 8.67 -14.01 3.50
C ASP A 40 10.15 -14.19 3.89
N VAL A 41 11.01 -13.19 3.68
CA VAL A 41 12.46 -13.25 3.97
C VAL A 41 12.74 -13.21 5.48
N HIS A 42 12.00 -12.42 6.24
CA HIS A 42 12.18 -12.26 7.69
C HIS A 42 11.05 -12.89 8.52
N GLY A 43 10.23 -13.71 7.86
CA GLY A 43 9.08 -14.39 8.45
C GLY A 43 7.79 -13.98 7.77
N THR A 44 6.79 -14.84 7.89
CA THR A 44 5.50 -14.67 7.22
C THR A 44 4.50 -14.00 8.14
N SER A 45 3.44 -13.48 7.55
CA SER A 45 2.43 -12.66 8.21
C SER A 45 1.03 -13.11 7.85
N ASN A 46 0.05 -12.92 8.74
CA ASN A 46 -1.32 -13.38 8.49
C ASN A 46 -2.37 -12.40 8.98
N PHE A 47 -3.56 -12.40 8.40
CA PHE A 47 -4.71 -11.63 8.91
C PHE A 47 -4.51 -10.10 8.97
N ALA A 48 -3.54 -9.53 8.24
CA ALA A 48 -3.44 -8.09 8.13
C ALA A 48 -4.51 -7.56 7.15
N THR A 49 -4.87 -6.30 7.33
CA THR A 49 -5.91 -5.62 6.56
C THR A 49 -5.34 -4.36 5.93
N SER A 50 -5.36 -4.28 4.61
CA SER A 50 -5.13 -3.05 3.85
C SER A 50 -6.48 -2.46 3.46
N PHE A 51 -6.84 -1.32 4.05
CA PHE A 51 -8.14 -0.67 3.87
C PHE A 51 -8.01 0.76 3.35
N ARG A 52 -8.71 1.10 2.25
CA ARG A 52 -8.77 2.49 1.73
C ARG A 52 -7.42 3.16 1.51
N ASN A 53 -6.43 2.42 1.03
CA ASN A 53 -5.14 2.97 0.65
C ASN A 53 -5.08 3.25 -0.85
N TYR A 54 -4.26 4.21 -1.25
CA TYR A 54 -3.88 4.41 -2.63
C TYR A 54 -2.44 3.92 -2.84
N TRP A 55 -2.31 2.82 -3.57
CA TRP A 55 -1.05 2.19 -3.90
C TRP A 55 -0.76 2.38 -5.39
N ASN A 56 0.12 3.34 -5.71
CA ASN A 56 0.43 3.65 -7.11
C ASN A 56 1.13 2.48 -7.82
N GLY A 57 1.82 1.61 -7.10
CA GLY A 57 2.62 0.52 -7.67
C GLY A 57 3.99 0.96 -8.18
N ARG A 58 4.26 2.27 -8.29
CA ARG A 58 5.48 2.77 -8.93
C ARG A 58 6.01 4.06 -8.32
N GLU A 59 7.31 4.11 -8.04
CA GLU A 59 8.03 5.34 -7.71
C GLU A 59 8.41 6.06 -9.01
N THR A 60 7.60 7.04 -9.40
CA THR A 60 7.76 7.78 -10.67
C THR A 60 8.87 8.84 -10.64
N LEU A 61 9.35 9.20 -9.45
CA LEU A 61 10.40 10.21 -9.25
C LEU A 61 11.78 9.61 -8.97
N GLY A 62 11.90 8.28 -8.85
CA GLY A 62 13.17 7.56 -8.62
C GLY A 62 13.72 6.87 -9.87
N GLY A 63 14.93 6.33 -9.80
CA GLY A 63 15.56 5.54 -10.88
C GLY A 63 16.61 6.27 -11.72
N SER A 64 17.25 5.57 -12.66
CA SER A 64 18.38 6.11 -13.41
C SER A 64 17.99 7.08 -14.55
N ALA A 65 16.69 7.21 -14.85
CA ALA A 65 16.09 8.25 -15.69
C ALA A 65 14.54 8.18 -15.61
N PRO A 66 13.79 9.23 -16.03
CA PRO A 66 12.35 9.11 -16.27
C PRO A 66 12.04 7.87 -17.15
N PRO A 67 10.94 7.14 -16.90
CA PRO A 67 9.74 7.62 -16.20
C PRO A 67 9.59 7.14 -14.74
N GLY A 68 10.66 6.69 -14.08
CA GLY A 68 10.58 6.11 -12.72
C GLY A 68 11.25 4.74 -12.62
N LYS A 69 11.24 4.14 -11.42
CA LYS A 69 11.66 2.75 -11.18
C LYS A 69 10.84 1.74 -12.00
N THR A 70 11.43 0.59 -12.33
CA THR A 70 10.80 -0.42 -13.21
C THR A 70 10.84 -1.85 -12.67
N GLU A 71 11.45 -2.08 -11.51
CA GLU A 71 11.55 -3.39 -10.87
C GLU A 71 10.84 -3.36 -9.52
N GLN A 72 10.12 -4.43 -9.18
CA GLN A 72 9.22 -4.51 -8.02
C GLN A 72 8.10 -3.46 -8.04
N THR A 73 7.65 -3.12 -9.24
CA THR A 73 6.61 -2.11 -9.43
C THR A 73 5.21 -2.69 -9.26
N ASN A 74 4.91 -3.18 -8.05
CA ASN A 74 3.66 -3.84 -7.71
C ASN A 74 2.90 -3.06 -6.61
N PRO A 75 1.62 -2.70 -6.83
CA PRO A 75 0.78 -2.11 -5.79
C PRO A 75 0.64 -3.02 -4.57
N VAL A 76 0.53 -4.33 -4.81
CA VAL A 76 0.37 -5.33 -3.76
C VAL A 76 1.24 -6.55 -4.04
N VAL A 77 2.08 -6.89 -3.07
CA VAL A 77 2.90 -8.11 -3.04
C VAL A 77 2.53 -8.92 -1.80
N ILE A 78 2.03 -10.14 -1.97
CA ILE A 78 1.82 -11.08 -0.88
C ILE A 78 2.69 -12.30 -1.16
N PHE A 79 3.85 -12.41 -0.50
CA PHE A 79 4.75 -13.54 -0.71
C PHE A 79 4.19 -14.86 -0.14
N ALA A 80 4.86 -15.95 -0.48
CA ALA A 80 4.52 -17.29 -0.06
C ALA A 80 4.31 -17.37 1.46
N TYR A 81 3.36 -18.19 1.89
CA TYR A 81 3.03 -18.44 3.31
C TYR A 81 2.49 -17.25 4.11
N SER A 82 2.34 -16.06 3.52
CA SER A 82 1.61 -14.94 4.14
C SER A 82 0.12 -15.00 3.77
N ARG A 83 -0.71 -15.64 4.60
CA ARG A 83 -2.10 -16.02 4.24
C ARG A 83 -3.15 -15.17 4.95
N TYR A 84 -4.40 -15.26 4.50
CA TYR A 84 -5.56 -14.61 5.14
C TYR A 84 -5.51 -13.08 5.16
N GLN A 85 -4.84 -12.51 4.17
CA GLN A 85 -4.73 -11.06 4.00
C GLN A 85 -6.08 -10.49 3.52
N ASN A 86 -6.43 -9.29 4.00
CA ASN A 86 -7.66 -8.62 3.63
C ASN A 86 -7.36 -7.31 2.90
N LEU A 87 -7.66 -7.24 1.61
CA LEU A 87 -7.42 -6.07 0.76
C LEU A 87 -8.77 -5.48 0.37
N ILE A 88 -9.17 -4.40 1.05
CA ILE A 88 -10.54 -3.90 0.99
C ILE A 88 -10.56 -2.41 0.64
N GLY A 89 -11.33 -2.03 -0.39
CA GLY A 89 -11.57 -0.62 -0.71
C GLY A 89 -10.34 0.19 -1.14
N ASN A 90 -9.26 -0.45 -1.57
CA ASN A 90 -8.03 0.23 -2.00
C ASN A 90 -8.15 0.71 -3.45
N VAL A 91 -7.31 1.67 -3.83
CA VAL A 91 -7.16 2.18 -5.20
C VAL A 91 -5.75 1.82 -5.67
N LEU A 92 -5.65 1.07 -6.77
CA LEU A 92 -4.43 0.32 -7.10
C LEU A 92 -3.90 0.58 -8.52
N GLY A 93 -2.60 0.84 -8.58
CA GLY A 93 -1.81 0.92 -9.80
C GLY A 93 -1.79 2.28 -10.48
N THR A 94 -0.83 2.42 -11.39
CA THR A 94 -0.66 3.50 -12.36
C THR A 94 -1.30 3.10 -13.70
N ALA A 95 -2.28 3.88 -14.16
CA ALA A 95 -2.90 3.68 -15.48
C ALA A 95 -1.89 3.82 -16.62
N GLY A 96 -1.99 2.93 -17.60
CA GLY A 96 -1.08 2.86 -18.75
C GLY A 96 0.28 2.20 -18.47
N TYR A 97 0.60 1.92 -17.20
CA TYR A 97 1.80 1.16 -16.82
C TYR A 97 1.45 -0.26 -16.38
N HIS A 98 0.52 -0.42 -15.43
CA HIS A 98 0.06 -1.75 -15.04
C HIS A 98 -0.92 -2.25 -16.09
N THR A 99 -0.62 -3.42 -16.65
CA THR A 99 -1.41 -4.04 -17.74
C THR A 99 -1.84 -5.46 -17.42
N ASN A 100 -1.38 -6.02 -16.30
CA ASN A 100 -1.77 -7.34 -15.84
C ASN A 100 -2.48 -7.23 -14.48
N TYR A 101 -3.60 -7.93 -14.32
CA TYR A 101 -4.37 -7.84 -13.08
C TYR A 101 -3.64 -8.56 -11.93
N GLU A 102 -3.15 -9.76 -12.16
CA GLU A 102 -2.55 -10.56 -11.10
C GLU A 102 -1.58 -11.60 -11.62
N THR A 103 -0.64 -12.02 -10.76
CA THR A 103 0.14 -13.24 -10.96
C THR A 103 0.09 -14.08 -9.69
N HIS A 104 -0.01 -15.39 -9.86
CA HIS A 104 0.12 -16.35 -8.78
C HIS A 104 0.68 -17.68 -9.33
N PRO A 105 1.40 -18.46 -8.52
CA PRO A 105 1.98 -19.71 -8.95
C PRO A 105 0.91 -20.78 -9.20
N SER A 106 1.15 -21.61 -10.20
CA SER A 106 0.34 -22.81 -10.50
C SER A 106 0.84 -24.07 -9.76
N SER A 107 2.05 -24.03 -9.21
CA SER A 107 2.63 -25.09 -8.38
C SER A 107 3.70 -24.57 -7.43
N THR A 108 4.15 -25.40 -6.48
CA THR A 108 5.21 -25.05 -5.50
C THR A 108 6.58 -24.78 -6.13
N LYS A 109 6.75 -25.08 -7.42
CA LYS A 109 7.99 -24.90 -8.19
C LYS A 109 7.77 -24.15 -9.51
N ASP A 110 6.63 -23.47 -9.66
CA ASP A 110 6.35 -22.66 -10.84
C ASP A 110 7.44 -21.59 -11.00
N ALA A 111 8.15 -21.59 -12.13
CA ALA A 111 9.24 -20.64 -12.37
C ALA A 111 8.76 -19.18 -12.49
N GLY A 112 7.46 -18.98 -12.73
CA GLY A 112 6.84 -17.67 -12.84
C GLY A 112 6.73 -17.12 -14.25
N PRO A 113 5.95 -16.04 -14.43
CA PRO A 113 5.69 -15.43 -15.72
C PRO A 113 6.82 -14.50 -16.21
N GLY A 114 7.92 -14.41 -15.46
CA GLY A 114 9.03 -13.48 -15.70
C GLY A 114 8.77 -12.06 -15.22
N ASN A 115 9.85 -11.29 -15.09
CA ASN A 115 9.84 -9.93 -14.54
C ASN A 115 8.94 -8.95 -15.31
N THR A 116 8.85 -9.09 -16.63
CA THR A 116 8.09 -8.16 -17.49
C THR A 116 6.60 -8.22 -17.16
N THR A 117 6.03 -9.41 -16.95
CA THR A 117 4.63 -9.53 -16.53
C THR A 117 4.47 -9.12 -15.08
N SER A 118 5.39 -9.57 -14.21
CA SER A 118 5.33 -9.28 -12.78
C SER A 118 5.33 -7.79 -12.48
N ASN A 119 6.30 -7.03 -13.01
CA ASN A 119 6.44 -5.60 -12.76
C ASN A 119 5.26 -4.76 -13.29
N HIS A 120 4.41 -5.30 -14.16
CA HIS A 120 3.20 -4.63 -14.65
C HIS A 120 1.91 -5.22 -14.05
N SER A 121 2.02 -5.98 -12.95
CA SER A 121 0.90 -6.62 -12.27
C SER A 121 0.37 -5.81 -11.08
N ILE A 122 -0.95 -5.71 -10.92
CA ILE A 122 -1.57 -5.09 -9.74
C ILE A 122 -1.30 -5.93 -8.48
N TYR A 123 -1.47 -7.25 -8.60
CA TYR A 123 -1.25 -8.20 -7.52
C TYR A 123 -0.18 -9.23 -7.87
N THR A 124 0.75 -9.49 -6.97
CA THR A 124 1.66 -10.65 -7.03
C THR A 124 1.47 -11.48 -5.77
N ILE A 125 0.95 -12.70 -5.91
CA ILE A 125 0.41 -13.46 -4.77
C ILE A 125 1.00 -14.87 -4.74
N GLY A 126 1.59 -15.26 -3.61
CA GLY A 126 2.03 -16.62 -3.29
C GLY A 126 3.38 -17.03 -3.87
N TRP A 127 4.08 -16.13 -4.55
CA TRP A 127 5.45 -16.37 -5.03
C TRP A 127 6.44 -16.41 -3.87
N SER A 128 7.47 -17.25 -3.97
CA SER A 128 8.57 -17.32 -2.98
C SER A 128 9.76 -16.44 -3.33
N GLY A 129 9.76 -15.89 -4.54
CA GLY A 129 10.78 -14.99 -5.03
C GLY A 129 10.18 -13.70 -5.55
N ASP A 130 10.99 -12.66 -5.45
CA ASP A 130 10.75 -11.34 -6.00
C ASP A 130 10.32 -11.38 -7.48
N GLN A 131 9.56 -10.38 -7.92
CA GLN A 131 9.09 -10.23 -9.30
C GLN A 131 8.42 -11.51 -9.85
N SER A 132 7.58 -12.13 -9.01
CA SER A 132 6.84 -13.36 -9.32
C SER A 132 7.72 -14.53 -9.75
N THR A 133 8.85 -14.73 -9.07
CA THR A 133 9.78 -15.84 -9.35
C THR A 133 9.71 -16.93 -8.30
N TYR A 134 10.31 -18.09 -8.60
CA TYR A 134 10.54 -19.16 -7.64
C TYR A 134 11.94 -19.07 -7.04
N TYR A 135 12.00 -18.94 -5.72
CA TYR A 135 13.25 -19.04 -4.98
C TYR A 135 13.58 -20.52 -4.72
N GLY A 136 14.58 -21.09 -5.41
CA GLY A 136 14.82 -22.54 -5.49
C GLY A 136 14.85 -23.34 -4.17
N THR A 137 15.15 -22.71 -3.04
CA THR A 137 15.18 -23.34 -1.70
C THR A 137 13.93 -23.08 -0.86
N PHE A 138 13.04 -22.20 -1.30
CA PHE A 138 11.78 -21.86 -0.65
C PHE A 138 10.60 -22.02 -1.64
N PRO A 139 9.70 -22.98 -1.42
CA PRO A 139 8.62 -23.25 -2.36
C PRO A 139 7.63 -22.09 -2.46
N ASN A 140 7.08 -21.89 -3.66
CA ASN A 140 5.88 -21.08 -3.84
C ASN A 140 4.71 -21.65 -3.03
N ASP A 141 3.76 -20.81 -2.67
CA ASP A 141 2.57 -21.19 -1.93
C ASP A 141 1.28 -20.87 -2.69
N THR A 142 0.70 -21.90 -3.31
CA THR A 142 -0.55 -21.80 -4.08
C THR A 142 -1.78 -21.55 -3.20
N VAL A 143 -1.66 -21.64 -1.87
CA VAL A 143 -2.77 -21.40 -0.94
C VAL A 143 -3.00 -19.91 -0.73
N VAL A 144 -1.98 -19.06 -0.85
CA VAL A 144 -2.07 -17.62 -0.60
C VAL A 144 -3.14 -16.96 -1.48
N TYR A 145 -3.21 -17.35 -2.76
CA TYR A 145 -4.20 -16.84 -3.71
C TYR A 145 -5.64 -17.08 -3.22
N GLY A 146 -5.99 -18.34 -2.94
CA GLY A 146 -7.33 -18.70 -2.45
C GLY A 146 -7.61 -18.24 -1.01
N THR A 147 -6.58 -17.77 -0.30
CA THR A 147 -6.67 -17.26 1.07
C THR A 147 -6.45 -15.75 1.18
N THR A 148 -6.45 -15.00 0.07
CA THR A 148 -6.44 -13.53 0.10
C THR A 148 -7.82 -12.97 -0.24
N MET A 149 -8.42 -12.20 0.67
CA MET A 149 -9.67 -11.51 0.41
C MET A 149 -9.39 -10.23 -0.39
N ARG A 150 -10.11 -10.03 -1.50
CA ARG A 150 -10.14 -8.77 -2.23
C ARG A 150 -11.57 -8.33 -2.41
N TRP A 151 -11.90 -7.12 -1.96
CA TRP A 151 -13.28 -6.64 -1.96
C TRP A 151 -13.35 -5.13 -2.14
N GLY A 152 -13.97 -4.67 -3.21
CA GLY A 152 -14.20 -3.24 -3.47
C GLY A 152 -12.95 -2.46 -3.83
N ASN A 153 -11.87 -3.13 -4.25
CA ASN A 153 -10.69 -2.41 -4.72
C ASN A 153 -10.96 -1.87 -6.14
N TYR A 154 -10.60 -0.61 -6.39
CA TYR A 154 -10.43 -0.11 -7.75
C TYR A 154 -9.03 -0.47 -8.23
N ASP A 155 -8.92 -0.96 -9.46
CA ASP A 155 -7.64 -1.15 -10.11
C ASP A 155 -7.59 -0.54 -11.51
N THR A 156 -6.40 -0.13 -11.91
CA THR A 156 -6.17 0.56 -13.19
C THR A 156 -6.16 -0.36 -14.41
N VAL A 157 -6.08 -1.69 -14.23
CA VAL A 157 -6.11 -2.67 -15.34
C VAL A 157 -7.54 -2.91 -15.81
N ASN A 158 -8.46 -3.14 -14.87
CA ASN A 158 -9.88 -3.26 -15.15
C ASN A 158 -10.58 -1.90 -15.28
N ALA A 159 -9.93 -0.83 -14.82
CA ALA A 159 -10.49 0.52 -14.73
C ALA A 159 -11.86 0.54 -14.03
N ALA A 160 -12.02 -0.30 -13.00
CA ALA A 160 -13.28 -0.53 -12.32
C ALA A 160 -13.07 -0.93 -10.86
N VAL A 161 -14.08 -0.64 -10.03
CA VAL A 161 -14.20 -1.21 -8.69
C VAL A 161 -14.65 -2.66 -8.79
N ARG A 162 -13.95 -3.56 -8.08
CA ARG A 162 -14.19 -5.01 -8.13
C ARG A 162 -14.92 -5.52 -6.89
N TRP A 163 -16.19 -5.89 -7.07
CA TRP A 163 -17.02 -6.59 -6.08
C TRP A 163 -17.26 -8.04 -6.52
N VAL A 164 -16.18 -8.82 -6.61
CA VAL A 164 -16.20 -10.14 -7.23
C VAL A 164 -16.29 -11.22 -6.17
N ALA A 165 -17.34 -12.05 -6.20
CA ALA A 165 -17.55 -13.09 -5.19
C ALA A 165 -16.42 -14.13 -5.13
N ALA A 166 -15.81 -14.44 -6.28
CA ALA A 166 -14.66 -15.35 -6.36
C ALA A 166 -13.37 -14.79 -5.72
N GLU A 167 -13.34 -13.50 -5.41
CA GLU A 167 -12.21 -12.84 -4.72
C GLU A 167 -12.40 -12.81 -3.18
N VAL A 168 -13.47 -13.41 -2.67
CA VAL A 168 -13.72 -13.58 -1.24
C VAL A 168 -13.36 -15.00 -0.80
N LEU A 169 -12.77 -15.09 0.39
CA LEU A 169 -12.25 -16.31 1.01
C LEU A 169 -13.32 -17.39 1.15
N SER A 170 -13.23 -18.45 0.36
CA SER A 170 -14.10 -19.62 0.46
C SER A 170 -13.73 -20.63 1.58
N PRO A 171 -12.45 -20.94 1.90
CA PRO A 171 -12.13 -22.16 2.64
C PRO A 171 -12.44 -22.14 4.15
N TYR A 172 -12.72 -20.97 4.73
CA TYR A 172 -13.05 -20.82 6.16
C TYR A 172 -14.43 -20.22 6.41
N GLY A 173 -15.32 -20.22 5.41
CA GLY A 173 -16.71 -19.81 5.61
C GLY A 173 -16.90 -18.30 5.85
N ASN A 174 -15.97 -17.46 5.40
CA ASN A 174 -16.23 -16.02 5.34
C ASN A 174 -17.39 -15.81 4.37
N ALA A 175 -18.53 -15.37 4.90
CA ALA A 175 -19.67 -15.05 4.08
C ALA A 175 -19.28 -13.98 3.07
N LEU A 176 -19.75 -14.13 1.83
CA LEU A 176 -19.73 -13.04 0.86
C LEU A 176 -20.34 -11.80 1.54
N PRO A 177 -19.65 -10.64 1.57
CA PRO A 177 -20.21 -9.46 2.18
C PRO A 177 -21.55 -9.12 1.54
N ALA A 178 -22.59 -8.98 2.37
CA ALA A 178 -23.94 -8.69 1.92
C ALA A 178 -24.12 -7.25 1.41
N SER A 179 -23.08 -6.42 1.53
CA SER A 179 -23.08 -5.00 1.17
C SER A 179 -21.77 -4.61 0.48
N GLN A 180 -21.89 -3.64 -0.42
CA GLN A 180 -20.79 -2.95 -1.08
C GLN A 180 -20.51 -1.59 -0.43
N THR A 181 -21.20 -1.26 0.67
CA THR A 181 -20.94 -0.06 1.46
C THR A 181 -19.82 -0.33 2.47
N LEU A 182 -18.74 0.43 2.36
CA LEU A 182 -17.62 0.39 3.30
C LEU A 182 -17.74 1.55 4.30
N PRO A 183 -17.41 1.37 5.60
CA PRO A 183 -17.32 2.49 6.52
C PRO A 183 -16.23 3.47 6.08
N ALA A 184 -16.32 4.72 6.51
CA ALA A 184 -15.28 5.70 6.19
C ALA A 184 -13.92 5.33 6.82
N SER A 185 -13.96 4.71 8.01
CA SER A 185 -12.77 4.15 8.63
C SER A 185 -13.09 2.92 9.49
N PHE A 186 -12.12 2.00 9.64
CA PHE A 186 -12.17 0.92 10.64
C PHE A 186 -11.61 1.36 11.99
N PHE A 187 -10.71 2.34 12.02
CA PHE A 187 -10.13 2.86 13.26
C PHE A 187 -10.94 4.03 13.86
N LEU A 188 -11.40 4.97 13.02
CA LEU A 188 -12.03 6.21 13.48
C LEU A 188 -13.54 6.22 13.23
N PRO A 189 -14.37 6.58 14.24
CA PRO A 189 -15.82 6.62 14.09
C PRO A 189 -16.33 7.84 13.31
N ALA A 190 -15.50 8.87 13.12
CA ALA A 190 -15.83 10.10 12.42
C ALA A 190 -14.56 10.77 11.87
N GLN A 191 -14.73 11.76 11.00
CA GLN A 191 -13.62 12.57 10.49
C GLN A 191 -12.88 13.24 11.67
N PRO A 192 -11.55 13.06 11.78
CA PRO A 192 -10.80 13.68 12.86
C PRO A 192 -10.61 15.18 12.62
N ASN A 193 -10.57 15.97 13.70
CA ASN A 193 -10.43 17.43 13.60
C ASN A 193 -9.12 17.91 12.95
N TRP A 194 -8.09 17.06 12.92
CA TRP A 194 -6.81 17.32 12.27
C TRP A 194 -6.80 16.98 10.77
N TRP A 195 -7.93 16.53 10.20
CA TRP A 195 -8.02 16.18 8.78
C TRP A 195 -7.95 17.38 7.83
N ALA A 196 -8.16 18.59 8.34
CA ALA A 196 -7.89 19.81 7.59
C ALA A 196 -6.40 20.14 7.64
N THR A 197 -5.89 20.72 6.55
CA THR A 197 -4.54 21.29 6.48
C THR A 197 -4.63 22.75 5.98
N PRO A 198 -3.57 23.56 6.10
CA PRO A 198 -3.57 24.91 5.51
C PRO A 198 -3.72 24.96 3.99
N TRP A 199 -3.45 23.84 3.30
CA TRP A 199 -3.44 23.78 1.84
C TRP A 199 -4.76 23.27 1.26
N SER A 200 -5.47 22.41 1.99
CA SER A 200 -6.79 21.88 1.60
C SER A 200 -7.42 21.10 2.75
N THR A 201 -8.72 20.86 2.63
CA THR A 201 -9.49 19.90 3.45
C THR A 201 -9.98 18.78 2.55
N PRO A 202 -9.25 17.66 2.44
CA PRO A 202 -9.68 16.51 1.66
C PRO A 202 -11.03 15.97 2.14
N PRO A 203 -11.83 15.34 1.26
CA PRO A 203 -13.01 14.60 1.70
C PRO A 203 -12.64 13.48 2.67
N TRP A 204 -13.61 13.06 3.49
CA TRP A 204 -13.48 11.93 4.40
C TRP A 204 -14.60 10.92 4.11
N PRO A 205 -14.28 9.70 3.65
CA PRO A 205 -12.95 9.18 3.32
C PRO A 205 -12.38 9.81 2.04
N ALA A 206 -11.05 9.91 1.94
CA ALA A 206 -10.39 10.46 0.76
C ALA A 206 -10.20 9.43 -0.37
N ILE A 207 -10.17 8.14 -0.03
CA ILE A 207 -9.81 7.04 -0.92
C ILE A 207 -10.84 5.92 -0.76
N GLY A 208 -11.30 5.37 -1.89
CA GLY A 208 -12.12 4.17 -1.91
C GLY A 208 -13.12 4.11 -3.05
N PRO A 209 -13.89 3.01 -3.13
CA PRO A 209 -14.75 2.71 -4.27
C PRO A 209 -15.90 3.71 -4.46
N GLU A 210 -16.41 4.29 -3.38
CA GLU A 210 -17.49 5.28 -3.40
C GLU A 210 -17.01 6.71 -3.61
N VAL A 211 -15.69 6.95 -3.51
CA VAL A 211 -15.11 8.26 -3.81
C VAL A 211 -15.25 8.51 -5.32
N ALA A 212 -15.77 9.67 -5.67
CA ALA A 212 -15.94 10.11 -7.04
C ALA A 212 -15.35 11.52 -7.22
N GLY A 213 -14.82 11.81 -8.42
CA GLY A 213 -14.23 13.11 -8.72
C GLY A 213 -12.93 13.41 -7.97
N GLY A 214 -12.25 12.37 -7.47
CA GLY A 214 -10.99 12.49 -6.76
C GLY A 214 -9.90 13.18 -7.58
N ASN A 215 -9.03 13.93 -6.89
CA ASN A 215 -8.01 14.77 -7.51
C ASN A 215 -6.72 14.02 -7.93
N ILE A 216 -6.60 12.72 -7.63
CA ILE A 216 -5.49 11.90 -8.13
C ILE A 216 -5.84 11.41 -9.54
N ALA A 217 -4.99 11.77 -10.51
CA ALA A 217 -5.20 11.42 -11.91
C ALA A 217 -4.99 9.92 -12.18
N GLY A 218 -5.68 9.40 -13.20
CA GLY A 218 -5.48 8.03 -13.69
C GLY A 218 -6.16 6.93 -12.88
N VAL A 219 -6.90 7.26 -11.81
CA VAL A 219 -7.53 6.27 -10.91
C VAL A 219 -9.04 6.37 -10.83
N GLY A 220 -9.68 6.72 -11.95
CA GLY A 220 -11.15 6.75 -12.07
C GLY A 220 -11.87 7.77 -11.18
N GLY A 221 -11.12 8.65 -10.51
CA GLY A 221 -11.66 9.58 -9.51
C GLY A 221 -11.89 8.96 -8.13
N HIS A 222 -11.33 7.78 -7.84
CA HIS A 222 -11.52 7.06 -6.58
C HIS A 222 -10.54 7.44 -5.45
N ALA A 223 -9.60 8.35 -5.70
CA ALA A 223 -8.64 8.80 -4.70
C ALA A 223 -8.44 10.31 -4.73
N ASN A 224 -8.38 10.89 -3.53
CA ASN A 224 -7.93 12.25 -3.28
C ASN A 224 -6.60 12.24 -2.52
N THR A 225 -5.85 13.33 -2.64
CA THR A 225 -4.73 13.62 -1.74
C THR A 225 -5.18 13.60 -0.29
N ILE A 226 -4.43 12.92 0.57
CA ILE A 226 -4.69 12.88 2.02
C ILE A 226 -3.93 13.99 2.77
N PRO A 227 -4.31 14.33 4.02
CA PRO A 227 -3.62 15.37 4.80
C PRO A 227 -2.11 15.13 4.94
N ALA A 228 -1.68 13.88 5.14
CA ALA A 228 -0.27 13.52 5.21
C ALA A 228 0.48 13.79 3.89
N GLN A 229 -0.16 13.54 2.74
CA GLN A 229 0.41 13.83 1.43
C GLN A 229 0.50 15.34 1.20
N LEU A 230 -0.54 16.10 1.58
CA LEU A 230 -0.52 17.57 1.50
C LEU A 230 0.61 18.15 2.36
N CYS A 231 0.80 17.63 3.57
CA CYS A 231 1.92 17.99 4.43
C CYS A 231 3.27 17.67 3.76
N TYR A 232 3.43 16.47 3.21
CA TYR A 232 4.66 16.06 2.53
C TYR A 232 5.01 16.98 1.36
N VAL A 233 4.07 17.22 0.43
CA VAL A 233 4.38 17.99 -0.80
C VAL A 233 4.56 19.49 -0.56
N ASN A 234 4.11 20.02 0.58
CA ASN A 234 4.24 21.43 0.93
C ASN A 234 5.27 21.71 2.03
N SER A 235 5.90 20.68 2.61
CA SER A 235 6.96 20.87 3.61
C SER A 235 8.24 21.36 2.94
N ALA A 236 8.92 22.32 3.57
CA ALA A 236 10.21 22.79 3.10
C ALA A 236 11.29 21.72 3.23
N ILE A 237 12.32 21.76 2.39
CA ILE A 237 13.56 20.98 2.59
C ILE A 237 14.17 21.36 3.95
N ASP A 238 14.63 20.37 4.71
CA ASP A 238 15.31 20.63 5.98
C ASP A 238 16.74 21.18 5.74
N PRO A 239 17.01 22.46 6.06
CA PRO A 239 18.31 23.07 5.81
C PRO A 239 19.43 22.49 6.70
N ASN A 240 19.10 21.76 7.76
CA ASN A 240 20.09 21.21 8.69
C ASN A 240 20.71 19.89 8.22
N TYR A 241 20.15 19.27 7.19
CA TYR A 241 20.69 18.04 6.61
C TYR A 241 21.51 18.35 5.35
N PRO A 242 22.83 18.11 5.34
CA PRO A 242 23.64 18.29 4.13
C PRO A 242 23.07 17.47 2.97
N GLY A 243 22.87 18.06 1.78
CA GLY A 243 22.26 17.36 0.65
C GLY A 243 20.78 16.97 0.85
N ALA A 244 20.06 17.67 1.73
CA ALA A 244 18.63 17.42 1.99
C ALA A 244 17.76 17.54 0.73
N ALA A 245 18.07 18.48 -0.16
CA ALA A 245 17.34 18.65 -1.41
C ALA A 245 17.44 17.41 -2.31
N ASP A 246 18.65 16.89 -2.49
CA ASP A 246 18.90 15.69 -3.32
C ASP A 246 18.33 14.41 -2.69
N ARG A 247 18.21 14.39 -1.35
CA ARG A 247 17.75 13.23 -0.57
C ARG A 247 16.27 13.32 -0.16
N GLY A 248 15.56 14.38 -0.54
CA GLY A 248 14.17 14.59 -0.17
C GLY A 248 13.93 14.69 1.35
N MET A 249 14.90 15.19 2.12
CA MET A 249 14.75 15.37 3.57
C MET A 249 13.97 16.65 3.85
N LEU A 250 12.77 16.49 4.41
CA LEU A 250 11.82 17.57 4.65
C LEU A 250 11.77 17.96 6.12
N LEU A 251 11.59 19.25 6.37
CA LEU A 251 11.34 19.80 7.71
C LEU A 251 9.87 19.56 8.09
N PHE A 252 9.59 18.40 8.68
CA PHE A 252 8.26 18.10 9.19
C PHE A 252 7.93 18.90 10.45
N ASN A 253 6.77 19.57 10.43
CA ASN A 253 6.21 20.24 11.60
C ASN A 253 4.70 20.01 11.68
N ALA A 254 4.27 19.18 12.64
CA ALA A 254 2.86 18.84 12.83
C ALA A 254 1.96 20.07 13.10
N ASN A 255 2.48 21.13 13.73
CA ASN A 255 1.70 22.35 13.95
C ASN A 255 1.42 23.09 12.65
N ALA A 256 2.41 23.14 11.77
CA ALA A 256 2.26 23.73 10.44
C ALA A 256 1.31 22.89 9.58
N CYS A 257 1.42 21.55 9.64
CA CYS A 257 0.61 20.67 8.80
C CYS A 257 -0.84 20.50 9.26
N TYR A 258 -1.09 20.41 10.56
CA TYR A 258 -2.39 19.99 11.10
C TYR A 258 -2.98 20.93 12.15
N GLY A 259 -2.14 21.79 12.76
CA GLY A 259 -2.55 22.69 13.84
C GLY A 259 -3.00 24.08 13.38
N ALA A 260 -2.61 24.49 12.16
CA ALA A 260 -2.87 25.83 11.64
C ALA A 260 -4.26 26.00 10.98
N SER A 261 -4.98 24.90 10.73
CA SER A 261 -6.36 24.93 10.25
C SER A 261 -7.36 24.83 11.41
N THR A 262 -8.04 25.95 11.69
CA THR A 262 -9.34 26.05 12.39
C THR A 262 -9.45 25.55 13.84
N GLY A 263 -8.37 25.50 14.62
CA GLY A 263 -8.46 25.13 16.05
C GLY A 263 -8.70 23.64 16.29
N GLY A 264 -8.37 22.79 15.32
CA GLY A 264 -8.41 21.33 15.46
C GLY A 264 -7.41 20.82 16.50
N THR A 265 -7.84 19.88 17.34
CA THR A 265 -6.94 19.15 18.24
C THR A 265 -6.06 18.19 17.45
N ARG A 266 -4.75 18.23 17.72
CA ARG A 266 -3.75 17.35 17.09
C ARG A 266 -4.11 15.87 17.31
N PRO A 267 -3.63 14.94 16.47
CA PRO A 267 -3.61 13.53 16.86
C PRO A 267 -2.95 13.43 18.24
N ALA A 268 -3.64 12.84 19.21
CA ALA A 268 -3.07 12.69 20.55
C ALA A 268 -1.80 11.82 20.44
N PRO A 269 -0.69 12.19 21.09
CA PRO A 269 0.42 11.26 21.22
C PRO A 269 -0.06 9.97 21.90
N PRO A 270 0.54 8.81 21.60
CA PRO A 270 0.17 7.57 22.29
C PRO A 270 0.25 7.76 23.81
N THR A 271 -0.84 7.45 24.50
CA THR A 271 -0.88 7.45 25.97
C THR A 271 -0.47 6.07 26.48
N ASN A 272 0.03 5.99 27.72
CA ASN A 272 0.48 4.74 28.34
C ASN A 272 1.72 4.07 27.71
N LEU A 273 2.62 4.84 27.09
CA LEU A 273 3.95 4.34 26.74
C LEU A 273 4.77 4.15 28.02
N THR A 274 4.94 2.91 28.45
CA THR A 274 5.96 2.52 29.43
C THR A 274 7.22 2.08 28.69
N LEU A 275 8.29 2.84 28.82
CA LEU A 275 9.62 2.39 28.42
C LEU A 275 10.05 1.30 29.41
N VAL A 276 10.01 0.03 28.98
CA VAL A 276 10.69 -1.05 29.69
C VAL A 276 12.07 -1.18 29.06
N VAL A 277 13.08 -0.63 29.72
CA VAL A 277 14.47 -0.93 29.38
C VAL A 277 14.77 -2.31 29.94
N GLN A 278 15.06 -3.27 29.05
CA GLN A 278 15.63 -4.57 29.42
C GLN A 278 17.16 -4.49 29.38
#